data_AF-A0A507DB10-F1
#
_entry.id   AF-A0A507DB10-F1
#
_cell.length_a   1.000
_cell.length_b   1.000
_cell.length_c   1.000
_cell.angle_alpha   90.00
_cell.angle_beta   90.00
_cell.angle_gamma   90.00
#
_symmetry.space_group_name_H-M   'P 1'
#
loop_
_entity.id
_entity.type
_entity.pdbx_description
1 polymer ?
#
loop_
_entity_poly.entity_id
_entity_poly.type
_entity_poly.pdbx_seq_one_letter_code
_entity_poly.pdbx_strand_id
1 'polypeptide(L)'
;MRRLVTYVASFLVAITLLQLGNAFFQFFQQEDTHEEAERWEQPAGAGCTGYICHDTGSCVSKPIECPCPVANELKCLHGDWYMCIRADQSCGAVLASVGSATSK
;
A
#
# COMPACT_ATOMS: atom_id res chain seq x y z
N MET A 1 34.19 55.74 16.69
CA MET A 1 34.90 54.59 16.08
C MET A 1 34.76 53.30 16.87
N ARG A 2 35.06 53.24 18.19
CA ARG A 2 34.96 52.00 18.99
C ARG A 2 33.59 51.30 18.95
N ARG A 3 32.49 52.05 19.01
CA ARG A 3 31.12 51.49 18.92
C ARG A 3 30.81 50.90 17.53
N LEU A 4 31.34 51.52 16.48
CA LEU A 4 31.16 51.02 15.11
C LEU A 4 31.92 49.71 14.92
N VAL A 5 33.13 49.61 15.48
CA VAL A 5 33.93 48.38 15.48
C VAL A 5 33.23 47.25 16.24
N THR A 6 32.60 47.53 17.39
CA THR A 6 31.85 46.49 18.13
C THR A 6 30.60 46.02 17.39
N TYR A 7 29.87 46.91 16.72
CA TYR A 7 28.71 46.51 15.92
C TYR A 7 29.12 45.67 14.71
N VAL A 8 30.19 46.07 14.01
CA VAL A 8 30.71 45.30 12.86
C VAL A 8 31.19 43.92 13.30
N ALA A 9 31.94 43.84 14.41
CA ALA A 9 32.40 42.55 14.94
C ALA A 9 31.23 41.65 15.35
N SER A 10 30.22 42.18 16.05
CA SER A 10 29.04 41.41 16.46
C SER A 10 28.23 40.92 15.25
N PHE A 11 28.11 41.74 14.21
CA PHE A 11 27.38 41.38 13.00
C PHE A 11 28.10 40.28 12.21
N LEU A 12 29.43 40.35 12.11
CA LEU A 12 30.24 39.30 11.49
C LEU A 12 30.13 37.97 12.22
N VAL A 13 30.16 37.98 13.57
CA VAL A 13 29.98 36.77 14.38
C VAL A 13 28.57 36.17 14.16
N ALA A 14 27.52 36.99 14.15
CA ALA A 14 26.16 36.51 13.90
C ALA A 14 26.01 35.85 12.50
N ILE A 15 26.61 36.45 11.46
CA ILE A 15 26.61 35.88 10.11
C ILE A 15 27.35 34.53 10.08
N THR A 16 28.51 34.41 10.74
CA THR A 16 29.24 33.13 10.77
C THR A 16 28.46 32.01 11.46
N LEU A 17 27.70 32.32 12.51
CA LEU A 17 26.85 31.34 13.21
C LEU A 17 25.67 30.88 12.33
N LEU A 18 25.07 31.80 11.56
CA LEU A 18 23.99 31.49 10.60
C LEU A 18 24.44 30.54 9.48
N GLN A 19 25.61 30.79 8.89
CA GLN A 19 26.14 29.95 7.80
C GLN A 19 26.48 28.53 8.28
N LEU A 20 27.01 28.39 9.50
CA LEU A 20 27.35 27.08 10.08
C LEU A 20 26.08 26.24 10.36
N GLY A 21 25.00 26.86 10.83
CA GLY A 21 23.71 26.20 11.05
C GLY A 21 23.08 25.68 9.76
N ASN A 22 23.14 26.47 8.68
CA ASN A 22 22.63 26.06 7.37
C ASN A 22 23.40 24.88 6.77
N ALA A 23 24.73 24.86 6.93
CA ALA A 23 25.58 23.77 6.44
C ALA A 23 25.30 22.45 7.19
N PHE A 24 25.08 22.51 8.51
CA PHE A 24 24.69 21.34 9.30
C PHE A 24 23.31 20.83 8.87
N PHE A 25 22.34 21.71 8.68
CA PHE A 25 20.98 21.33 8.26
C PHE A 25 20.94 20.67 6.88
N GLN A 26 21.79 21.12 5.94
CA GLN A 26 21.90 20.51 4.60
C GLN A 26 22.46 19.08 4.65
N PHE A 27 23.37 18.77 5.60
CA PHE A 27 23.90 17.42 5.79
C PHE A 27 22.82 16.46 6.33
N PHE A 28 21.92 16.93 7.20
CA PHE A 28 20.79 16.12 7.72
C PHE A 28 19.66 15.91 6.70
N GLN A 29 19.52 16.77 5.68
CA GLN A 29 18.48 16.60 4.65
C GLN A 29 18.78 15.50 3.63
N GLN A 30 20.01 14.96 3.59
CA GLN A 30 20.41 14.04 2.53
C GLN A 30 19.90 12.59 2.72
N GLU A 31 19.22 12.27 3.82
CA GLU A 31 18.63 10.94 4.05
C GLU A 31 17.17 10.80 3.54
N ASP A 32 16.50 11.89 3.14
CA ASP A 32 15.10 11.85 2.69
C ASP A 32 14.91 12.41 1.27
N THR A 33 15.82 12.07 0.35
CA THR A 33 15.55 12.22 -1.09
C THR A 33 15.70 10.88 -1.78
N HIS A 34 14.91 9.91 -1.33
CA HIS A 34 14.34 8.96 -2.27
C HIS A 34 13.47 9.78 -3.24
N GLU A 35 14.06 10.14 -4.39
CA GLU A 35 13.34 10.25 -5.65
C GLU A 35 12.73 8.87 -5.95
N GLU A 36 11.74 8.48 -5.17
CA GLU A 36 10.70 7.57 -5.63
C GLU A 36 9.87 8.44 -6.55
N ALA A 37 10.33 8.53 -7.80
CA ALA A 37 9.46 8.80 -8.93
C ALA A 37 8.19 8.03 -8.63
N GLU A 38 7.13 8.78 -8.37
CA GLU A 38 5.78 8.35 -8.14
C GLU A 38 5.35 7.53 -9.36
N ARG A 39 5.85 6.30 -9.40
CA ARG A 39 5.22 5.15 -9.98
C ARG A 39 3.98 5.01 -9.12
N TRP A 40 2.97 5.79 -9.49
CA TRP A 40 1.61 5.43 -9.21
C TRP A 40 1.45 4.05 -9.85
N GLU A 41 1.82 2.99 -9.11
CA GLU A 41 1.17 1.71 -9.23
C GLU A 41 -0.30 2.06 -9.18
N GLN A 42 -0.93 2.18 -10.35
CA GLN A 42 -2.37 2.35 -10.45
C GLN A 42 -2.93 1.26 -9.54
N PRO A 43 -3.61 1.62 -8.43
CA PRO A 43 -4.18 0.60 -7.55
C PRO A 43 -5.00 -0.29 -8.46
N ALA A 44 -4.73 -1.60 -8.42
CA ALA A 44 -5.40 -2.57 -9.27
C ALA A 44 -6.92 -2.28 -9.20
N GLY A 45 -7.49 -1.78 -10.30
CA GLY A 45 -8.86 -1.25 -10.31
C GLY A 45 -9.04 0.26 -10.45
N ALA A 46 -8.04 1.03 -10.91
CA ALA A 46 -8.23 2.42 -11.33
C ALA A 46 -9.36 2.50 -12.38
N GLY A 47 -10.54 3.01 -11.97
CA GLY A 47 -11.75 3.08 -12.81
C GLY A 47 -12.81 2.00 -12.55
N CYS A 48 -12.60 1.08 -11.59
CA CYS A 48 -13.64 0.15 -11.17
C CYS A 48 -14.66 0.86 -10.27
N THR A 49 -15.92 0.92 -10.70
CA THR A 49 -17.05 1.44 -9.90
C THR A 49 -17.73 0.36 -9.06
N GLY A 50 -17.36 -0.91 -9.25
CA GLY A 50 -17.90 -2.07 -8.57
C GLY A 50 -16.95 -2.63 -7.49
N TYR A 51 -17.06 -3.94 -7.26
CA TYR A 51 -16.19 -4.68 -6.36
C TYR A 51 -14.96 -5.22 -7.11
N ILE A 52 -13.77 -4.99 -6.55
CA ILE A 52 -12.52 -5.53 -7.06
C ILE A 52 -12.23 -6.85 -6.35
N CYS A 53 -12.14 -7.93 -7.12
CA CYS A 53 -11.77 -9.25 -6.60
C CYS A 53 -10.31 -9.24 -6.16
N HIS A 54 -10.05 -9.46 -4.87
CA HIS A 54 -8.69 -9.46 -4.33
C HIS A 54 -7.78 -10.50 -5.01
N ASP A 55 -8.33 -11.67 -5.31
CA ASP A 55 -7.53 -12.80 -5.81
C ASP A 55 -7.25 -12.72 -7.32
N THR A 56 -8.14 -12.09 -8.09
CA THR A 56 -8.05 -12.04 -9.56
C THR A 56 -7.86 -10.64 -10.14
N GLY A 57 -7.98 -9.60 -9.31
CA GLY A 57 -7.99 -8.20 -9.75
C GLY A 57 -9.18 -7.82 -10.65
N SER A 58 -10.17 -8.71 -10.82
CA SER A 58 -11.32 -8.48 -11.70
C SER A 58 -12.29 -7.47 -11.09
N CYS A 59 -12.79 -6.53 -11.89
CA CYS A 59 -13.85 -5.61 -11.48
C CYS A 59 -15.23 -6.21 -11.80
N VAL A 60 -16.04 -6.47 -10.78
CA VAL A 60 -17.37 -7.09 -10.89
C VAL A 60 -18.43 -6.27 -10.13
N SER A 61 -19.72 -6.56 -10.29
CA SER A 61 -20.75 -5.78 -9.59
C SER A 61 -20.91 -6.19 -8.13
N LYS A 62 -20.67 -7.47 -7.83
CA LYS A 62 -20.81 -8.05 -6.49
C LYS A 62 -19.69 -9.04 -6.20
N PRO A 63 -19.27 -9.23 -4.94
CA PRO A 63 -18.24 -10.22 -4.58
C PRO A 63 -18.54 -11.62 -5.12
N ILE A 64 -19.82 -12.02 -5.11
CA ILE A 64 -20.28 -13.33 -5.61
C ILE A 64 -20.09 -13.55 -7.11
N GLU A 65 -19.70 -12.52 -7.88
CA GLU A 65 -19.44 -12.62 -9.32
C GLU A 65 -17.96 -12.85 -9.62
N CYS A 66 -17.08 -12.76 -8.62
CA CYS A 66 -15.65 -12.94 -8.80
C CYS A 66 -15.29 -14.32 -9.38
N PRO A 67 -14.46 -14.39 -10.43
CA PRO A 67 -13.99 -15.66 -10.98
C PRO A 67 -13.01 -16.33 -10.01
N CYS A 68 -12.83 -17.65 -10.15
CA CYS A 68 -11.76 -18.35 -9.44
C CYS A 68 -10.39 -18.00 -10.04
N PRO A 69 -9.35 -17.85 -9.22
CA PRO A 69 -8.03 -17.43 -9.68
C PRO A 69 -7.35 -18.44 -10.60
N VAL A 70 -7.65 -19.74 -10.43
CA VAL A 70 -7.07 -20.81 -11.24
C VAL A 70 -8.12 -21.37 -12.20
N ALA A 71 -7.75 -21.54 -13.48
CA ALA A 71 -8.66 -22.03 -14.52
C ALA A 71 -9.21 -23.45 -14.26
N ASN A 72 -8.50 -24.26 -13.47
CA ASN A 72 -8.90 -25.63 -13.11
C ASN A 72 -9.62 -25.70 -11.75
N GLU A 73 -10.15 -24.57 -11.29
CA GLU A 73 -10.98 -24.52 -10.09
C GLU A 73 -12.46 -24.35 -10.46
N LEU A 74 -13.30 -24.99 -9.66
CA LEU A 74 -14.74 -24.88 -9.71
C LEU A 74 -15.22 -23.93 -8.61
N LYS A 75 -16.10 -23.01 -8.97
CA LYS A 75 -16.77 -22.12 -8.02
C LYS A 75 -17.94 -22.83 -7.35
N CYS A 76 -17.89 -22.95 -6.03
CA CYS A 76 -18.92 -23.56 -5.20
C CYS A 76 -19.58 -22.53 -4.30
N LEU A 77 -20.91 -22.54 -4.25
CA LEU A 77 -21.70 -21.71 -3.34
C LEU A 77 -21.79 -22.37 -1.96
N HIS A 78 -21.48 -21.62 -0.91
CA HIS A 78 -21.63 -22.04 0.48
C HIS A 78 -22.38 -20.97 1.28
N GLY A 79 -23.69 -21.17 1.47
CA GLY A 79 -24.56 -20.14 2.04
C GLY A 79 -24.58 -18.89 1.16
N ASP A 80 -24.25 -17.74 1.75
CA ASP A 80 -24.19 -16.43 1.05
C ASP A 80 -22.81 -16.12 0.44
N TRP A 81 -21.83 -17.04 0.57
CA TRP A 81 -20.48 -16.86 0.07
C TRP A 81 -20.13 -17.91 -0.99
N TYR A 82 -18.98 -17.76 -1.65
CA TYR A 82 -18.45 -18.75 -2.58
C TYR A 82 -17.02 -19.13 -2.24
N MET A 83 -16.65 -20.36 -2.59
CA MET A 83 -15.28 -20.85 -2.49
C MET A 83 -14.86 -21.48 -3.81
N CYS A 84 -13.57 -21.41 -4.10
CA CYS A 84 -12.96 -22.09 -5.23
C CYS A 84 -12.36 -23.40 -4.74
N ILE A 85 -12.75 -24.50 -5.39
CA ILE A 85 -12.21 -25.84 -5.11
C ILE A 85 -11.59 -26.38 -6.39
N ARG A 86 -10.68 -27.35 -6.28
CA ARG A 86 -10.12 -27.99 -7.46
C ARG A 86 -11.21 -28.74 -8.24
N ALA A 87 -11.13 -28.72 -9.58
CA ALA A 87 -12.13 -29.36 -10.44
C ALA A 87 -12.21 -30.90 -10.31
N ASP A 88 -11.24 -31.56 -9.67
CA ASP A 88 -11.32 -32.99 -9.34
C ASP A 88 -12.23 -33.30 -8.14
N GLN A 89 -12.68 -32.26 -7.44
CA GLN A 89 -13.59 -32.36 -6.29
C GLN A 89 -14.97 -31.83 -6.67
N SER A 90 -16.01 -32.37 -6.02
CA SER A 90 -17.38 -31.86 -6.16
C SER A 90 -17.74 -30.98 -4.97
N CYS A 91 -18.54 -29.92 -5.22
CA CYS A 91 -18.98 -29.03 -4.15
C CYS A 91 -19.66 -29.80 -3.01
N GLY A 92 -20.48 -30.81 -3.32
CA GLY A 92 -21.15 -31.62 -2.29
C GLY A 92 -20.18 -32.36 -1.36
N ALA A 93 -19.08 -32.91 -1.90
CA ALA A 93 -18.07 -33.61 -1.10
C ALA A 93 -17.31 -32.66 -0.16
N VAL A 94 -16.97 -31.46 -0.65
CA VAL A 94 -16.26 -30.43 0.15
C VAL A 94 -17.19 -29.81 1.19
N LEU A 95 -18.44 -29.52 0.85
CA LEU A 95 -19.39 -28.96 1.81
C LEU A 95 -19.70 -29.94 2.95
N ALA A 96 -19.76 -31.23 2.64
CA ALA A 96 -19.92 -32.27 3.66
C ALA A 96 -18.70 -32.38 4.59
N SER A 97 -17.48 -32.16 4.09
CA SER A 97 -16.28 -32.21 4.92
C SER A 97 -16.07 -30.94 5.75
N VAL A 98 -16.36 -29.75 5.18
CA VAL A 98 -16.26 -28.45 5.87
C VAL A 98 -17.30 -28.33 6.99
N GLY A 99 -18.53 -28.80 6.77
CA GLY A 99 -19.58 -28.81 7.79
C GLY A 99 -19.26 -29.73 8.98
N SER A 100 -18.43 -30.75 8.78
CA SER A 100 -17.99 -31.65 9.87
C SER A 100 -16.85 -31.05 10.71
N ALA A 101 -16.09 -30.09 10.16
CA ALA A 101 -14.95 -29.47 10.84
C ALA A 101 -15.34 -28.33 11.82
N THR A 102 -16.59 -27.86 11.79
CA THR A 102 -17.08 -26.75 12.62
C THR A 102 -17.90 -27.18 13.84
N SER A 103 -18.07 -28.49 14.07
CA SER A 103 -18.73 -29.02 15.27
C SER A 103 -17.69 -29.45 16.31
N LYS A 104 -17.08 -28.48 17.01
CA LYS A 104 -16.40 -28.74 18.29
C LYS A 104 -16.59 -27.59 19.26
#